data_AF-A0A4R6EK21-F1
#
_entry.id   AF-A0A4R6EK21-F1
#
_cell.length_a   1.000
_cell.length_b   1.000
_cell.length_c   1.000
_cell.angle_alpha   90.00
_cell.angle_beta   90.00
_cell.angle_gamma   90.00
#
_symmetry.space_group_name_H-M   'P 1'
#
loop_
_entity.id
_entity.type
_entity.pdbx_description
1 polymer ?
#
loop_
_entity_poly.entity_id
_entity_poly.type
_entity_poly.pdbx_seq_one_letter_code
_entity_poly.pdbx_strand_id
1 'polypeptide(L)'
;MHGKSFFLGRVIARSRDWQCRFPALSSSWTVPGSLSGGRQIVASTADENGIRCAFFSNHGSILDFAATWTELEQAKTWWHFVGRWNFWVVDSNRTLGIILSKGDGQLQSVILGGGKVDRRDNDQFVAFLDRAETQARSLVGITVE
;
A
#
# COMPACT_ATOMS: atom_id res chain seq x y z
N MET A 1 -8.50 -18.12 -11.18
CA MET A 1 -7.21 -18.50 -10.55
C MET A 1 -6.00 -17.72 -11.07
N HIS A 2 -6.03 -17.09 -12.26
CA HIS A 2 -4.88 -16.35 -12.84
C HIS A 2 -4.35 -15.15 -12.02
N GLY A 3 -5.21 -14.41 -11.30
CA GLY A 3 -4.77 -13.22 -10.56
C GLY A 3 -3.87 -13.53 -9.36
N LYS A 4 -4.10 -14.65 -8.66
CA LYS A 4 -3.28 -15.06 -7.51
C LYS A 4 -1.88 -15.52 -7.93
N SER A 5 -1.80 -16.31 -9.00
CA SER A 5 -0.50 -16.74 -9.55
C SER A 5 0.30 -15.55 -10.10
N PHE A 6 -0.38 -14.59 -10.76
CA PHE A 6 0.24 -13.35 -11.20
C PHE A 6 0.84 -12.56 -10.02
N PHE A 7 0.08 -12.35 -8.94
CA PHE A 7 0.57 -11.67 -7.76
C PHE A 7 1.79 -12.38 -7.15
N LEU A 8 1.69 -13.70 -6.93
CA LEU A 8 2.78 -14.48 -6.33
C LEU A 8 4.04 -14.51 -7.20
N GLY A 9 3.92 -14.41 -8.52
CA GLY A 9 5.06 -14.32 -9.43
C GLY A 9 5.75 -12.95 -9.46
N ARG A 10 5.17 -11.92 -8.83
CA ARG A 10 5.69 -10.54 -8.82
C ARG A 10 6.07 -10.01 -7.45
N VAL A 11 5.55 -10.64 -6.41
CA VAL A 11 5.72 -10.16 -5.05
C VAL A 11 7.11 -10.50 -4.51
N ILE A 12 7.70 -9.52 -3.82
CA ILE A 12 8.95 -9.67 -3.09
C ILE A 12 8.61 -9.62 -1.60
N ALA A 13 8.95 -10.67 -0.86
CA ALA A 13 8.80 -10.67 0.59
C ALA A 13 9.82 -9.72 1.22
N ARG A 14 9.34 -8.73 1.97
CA ARG A 14 10.16 -7.71 2.64
C ARG A 14 10.10 -7.78 4.16
N SER A 15 9.39 -8.76 4.74
CA SER A 15 9.19 -8.84 6.19
C SER A 15 10.50 -8.75 6.98
N ARG A 16 11.58 -9.42 6.55
CA ARG A 16 12.88 -9.36 7.25
C ARG A 16 13.44 -7.94 7.36
N ASP A 17 13.25 -7.13 6.32
CA ASP A 17 13.83 -5.78 6.24
C ASP A 17 12.88 -4.72 6.83
N TRP A 18 11.56 -4.95 6.70
CA TRP A 18 10.55 -3.90 6.89
C TRP A 18 9.68 -4.11 8.14
N GLN A 19 9.63 -5.30 8.73
CA GLN A 19 8.72 -5.61 9.85
C GLN A 19 9.04 -4.78 11.10
N CYS A 20 10.31 -4.60 11.43
CA CYS A 20 10.72 -3.76 12.56
C CYS A 20 10.71 -2.26 12.22
N ARG A 21 10.72 -1.91 10.93
CA ARG A 21 10.71 -0.51 10.48
C ARG A 21 9.31 0.08 10.46
N PHE A 22 8.31 -0.72 10.08
CA PHE A 22 6.92 -0.28 9.89
C PHE A 22 5.90 -1.03 10.80
N PRO A 23 6.09 -1.06 12.13
CA PRO A 23 5.21 -1.76 13.04
C PRO A 23 3.78 -1.19 13.07
N ALA A 24 3.59 0.13 13.02
CA ALA A 24 2.25 0.73 13.10
C ALA A 24 1.41 0.42 11.85
N LEU A 25 2.02 0.47 10.66
CA LEU A 25 1.36 0.02 9.44
C LEU A 25 1.01 -1.48 9.50
N SER A 26 1.92 -2.30 10.05
CA SER A 26 1.73 -3.75 10.20
C SER A 26 0.63 -4.12 11.22
N SER A 27 0.46 -3.34 12.28
CA SER A 27 -0.51 -3.59 13.35
C SER A 27 -1.85 -2.90 13.13
N SER A 28 -1.99 -2.05 12.11
CA SER A 28 -3.19 -1.22 11.90
C SER A 28 -4.49 -2.04 11.84
N TRP A 29 -4.44 -3.26 11.31
CA TRP A 29 -5.62 -4.14 11.27
C TRP A 29 -6.14 -4.60 12.65
N THR A 30 -5.31 -4.55 13.70
CA THR A 30 -5.68 -4.95 15.07
C THR A 30 -6.09 -3.81 15.98
N VAL A 31 -5.83 -2.57 15.58
CA VAL A 31 -6.00 -1.39 16.43
C VAL A 31 -7.14 -0.53 15.89
N PRO A 32 -8.30 -0.42 16.58
CA PRO A 32 -9.43 0.38 16.11
C PRO A 32 -9.12 1.87 15.89
N GLY A 33 -8.19 2.45 16.66
CA GLY A 33 -7.71 3.83 16.49
C GLY A 33 -6.60 4.00 15.45
N SER A 34 -6.26 2.94 14.70
CA SER A 34 -5.21 3.01 13.68
C SER A 34 -5.61 3.82 12.45
N LEU A 35 -4.62 4.10 11.61
CA LEU A 35 -4.78 4.75 10.32
C LEU A 35 -5.87 4.14 9.43
N SER A 36 -6.08 2.82 9.51
CA SER A 36 -7.01 2.09 8.66
C SER A 36 -8.32 1.68 9.35
N GLY A 37 -8.50 2.03 10.63
CA GLY A 37 -9.67 1.64 11.41
C GLY A 37 -9.86 0.12 11.51
N GLY A 38 -8.77 -0.66 11.57
CA GLY A 38 -8.83 -2.12 11.66
C GLY A 38 -8.78 -2.86 10.32
N ARG A 39 -8.39 -2.20 9.23
CA ARG A 39 -8.18 -2.84 7.91
C ARG A 39 -6.71 -3.09 7.59
N GLN A 40 -6.44 -4.02 6.67
CA GLN A 40 -5.11 -4.19 6.09
C GLN A 40 -4.74 -2.95 5.28
N ILE A 41 -3.47 -2.55 5.36
CA ILE A 41 -2.95 -1.38 4.64
C ILE A 41 -2.27 -1.81 3.35
N VAL A 42 -2.53 -1.04 2.29
CA VAL A 42 -1.79 -1.07 1.04
C VAL A 42 -1.24 0.33 0.78
N ALA A 43 0.07 0.50 0.93
CA ALA A 43 0.75 1.75 0.63
C ALA A 43 1.24 1.74 -0.83
N SER A 44 0.86 2.74 -1.63
CA SER A 44 1.03 2.69 -3.08
C SER A 44 1.48 4.00 -3.71
N THR A 45 2.22 3.85 -4.80
CA THR A 45 2.65 4.93 -5.70
C THR A 45 2.40 4.50 -7.13
N ALA A 46 1.97 5.43 -7.99
CA ALA A 46 1.55 5.12 -9.35
C ALA A 46 2.01 6.18 -10.36
N ASP A 47 2.24 5.72 -11.58
CA ASP A 47 2.43 6.56 -12.75
C ASP A 47 1.58 6.07 -13.92
N GLU A 48 1.71 6.71 -15.07
CA GLU A 48 1.04 6.35 -16.32
C GLU A 48 1.34 4.91 -16.81
N ASN A 49 2.44 4.29 -16.35
CA ASN A 49 2.90 2.99 -16.81
C ASN A 49 2.52 1.85 -15.86
N GLY A 50 2.41 2.12 -14.55
CA GLY A 50 2.05 1.10 -13.57
C GLY A 50 1.98 1.59 -12.14
N ILE A 51 2.06 0.62 -11.22
CA ILE A 51 1.94 0.84 -9.78
C ILE A 51 2.99 0.02 -9.02
N ARG A 52 3.38 0.53 -7.85
CA ARG A 52 4.04 -0.23 -6.80
C ARG A 52 3.24 -0.16 -5.51
N CYS A 53 3.04 -1.31 -4.87
CA CYS A 53 2.28 -1.49 -3.64
C CYS A 53 3.14 -2.20 -2.60
N ALA A 54 3.11 -1.71 -1.36
CA ALA A 54 3.51 -2.47 -0.18
C ALA A 54 2.25 -2.93 0.55
N PHE A 55 2.04 -4.24 0.65
CA PHE A 55 0.94 -4.83 1.40
C PHE A 55 1.39 -5.18 2.81
N PHE A 56 0.64 -4.71 3.80
CA PHE A 56 0.81 -5.04 5.21
C PHE A 56 -0.27 -6.05 5.60
N SER A 57 0.09 -7.33 5.55
CA SER A 57 -0.82 -8.44 5.83
C SER A 57 -1.13 -8.55 7.32
N ASN A 58 -2.29 -9.13 7.62
CA ASN A 58 -2.72 -9.44 8.98
C ASN A 58 -1.89 -10.56 9.62
N HIS A 59 -1.18 -11.36 8.82
CA HIS A 59 -0.28 -12.40 9.30
C HIS A 59 1.16 -11.90 9.51
N GLY A 60 1.37 -10.57 9.51
CA GLY A 60 2.70 -9.96 9.70
C GLY A 60 3.62 -10.00 8.48
N SER A 61 3.14 -10.51 7.35
CA SER A 61 3.89 -10.48 6.09
C SER A 61 3.85 -9.09 5.46
N ILE A 62 5.02 -8.60 5.05
CA ILE A 62 5.14 -7.38 4.24
C ILE A 62 5.59 -7.76 2.85
N LEU A 63 4.80 -7.34 1.86
CA LEU A 63 4.90 -7.78 0.48
C LEU A 63 5.04 -6.56 -0.44
N ASP A 64 6.15 -6.46 -1.15
CA ASP A 64 6.43 -5.42 -2.13
C ASP A 64 6.10 -5.94 -3.53
N PHE A 65 5.18 -5.27 -4.21
CA PHE A 65 4.63 -5.70 -5.48
C PHE A 65 4.69 -4.55 -6.49
N ALA A 66 5.15 -4.83 -7.70
CA ALA A 66 5.12 -3.88 -8.79
C ALA A 66 4.60 -4.52 -10.07
N ALA A 67 3.76 -3.79 -10.80
CA ALA A 67 3.20 -4.21 -12.07
C ALA A 67 2.89 -3.02 -12.98
N THR A 68 2.90 -3.27 -14.28
CA THR A 68 2.33 -2.35 -15.27
C THR A 68 0.80 -2.46 -15.29
N TRP A 69 0.14 -1.44 -15.82
CA TRP A 69 -1.32 -1.48 -15.98
C TRP A 69 -1.76 -2.60 -16.92
N THR A 70 -1.02 -2.85 -18.01
CA THR A 70 -1.30 -3.94 -18.96
C THR A 70 -1.25 -5.31 -18.29
N GLU A 71 -0.33 -5.52 -17.36
CA GLU A 71 -0.24 -6.77 -16.61
C GLU A 71 -1.38 -6.90 -15.58
N LEU A 72 -1.79 -5.79 -14.95
CA LEU A 72 -2.92 -5.77 -14.03
C LEU A 72 -4.27 -6.08 -14.70
N GLU A 73 -4.46 -5.69 -15.96
CA GLU A 73 -5.67 -6.07 -16.72
C GLU A 73 -5.83 -7.60 -16.83
N GLN A 74 -4.72 -8.35 -16.89
CA GLN A 74 -4.75 -9.82 -16.90
C GLN A 74 -5.13 -10.42 -15.53
N ALA A 75 -5.02 -9.62 -14.46
CA ALA A 75 -5.35 -9.98 -13.09
C ALA A 75 -6.50 -9.14 -12.53
N LYS A 76 -7.37 -8.59 -13.39
CA LYS A 76 -8.38 -7.58 -13.06
C LYS A 76 -9.28 -7.95 -11.87
N THR A 77 -9.77 -9.19 -11.80
CA THR A 77 -10.60 -9.66 -10.66
C THR A 77 -9.87 -9.57 -9.32
N TRP A 78 -8.58 -9.92 -9.29
CA TRP A 78 -7.76 -9.81 -8.09
C TRP A 78 -7.49 -8.33 -7.76
N TRP A 79 -7.24 -7.51 -8.77
CA TRP A 79 -7.03 -6.08 -8.59
C TRP A 79 -8.26 -5.38 -7.99
N HIS A 80 -9.46 -5.70 -8.47
CA HIS A 80 -10.72 -5.21 -7.88
C HIS A 80 -10.88 -5.63 -6.42
N PHE A 81 -10.53 -6.89 -6.09
CA PHE A 81 -10.56 -7.36 -4.71
C PHE A 81 -9.59 -6.56 -3.83
N VAL A 82 -8.36 -6.36 -4.28
CA VAL A 82 -7.34 -5.58 -3.56
C VAL A 82 -7.80 -4.14 -3.34
N GLY A 83 -8.37 -3.49 -4.35
CA GLY A 83 -8.96 -2.16 -4.25
C GLY A 83 -10.01 -2.05 -3.15
N ARG A 84 -10.99 -2.96 -3.14
CA ARG A 84 -12.17 -2.87 -2.27
C ARG A 84 -11.91 -3.21 -0.80
N TRP A 85 -11.04 -4.18 -0.54
CA TRP A 85 -10.92 -4.78 0.80
C TRP A 85 -9.79 -4.19 1.65
N ASN A 86 -8.88 -3.43 1.05
CA ASN A 86 -7.77 -2.80 1.76
C ASN A 86 -8.03 -1.31 2.01
N PHE A 87 -7.34 -0.78 3.01
CA PHE A 87 -7.20 0.65 3.22
C PHE A 87 -5.95 1.15 2.51
N TRP A 88 -6.10 2.19 1.70
CA TRP A 88 -5.03 2.67 0.83
C TRP A 88 -4.31 3.86 1.42
N VAL A 89 -2.98 3.81 1.40
CA VAL A 89 -2.13 4.97 1.66
C VAL A 89 -1.47 5.33 0.34
N VAL A 90 -1.65 6.56 -0.13
CA VAL A 90 -1.10 7.00 -1.42
C VAL A 90 -0.26 8.26 -1.26
N ASP A 91 0.76 8.42 -2.10
CA ASP A 91 1.70 9.56 -2.05
C ASP A 91 1.12 10.87 -2.60
N SER A 92 0.07 10.80 -3.42
CA SER A 92 -0.50 11.99 -4.05
C SER A 92 -1.93 11.81 -4.55
N ASN A 93 -2.63 12.93 -4.75
CA ASN A 93 -3.91 12.97 -5.47
C ASN A 93 -3.79 12.40 -6.89
N ARG A 94 -2.63 12.57 -7.55
CA ARG A 94 -2.38 12.00 -8.88
C ARG A 94 -2.40 10.48 -8.82
N THR A 95 -1.68 9.87 -7.87
CA THR A 95 -1.68 8.42 -7.67
C THR A 95 -3.09 7.91 -7.41
N LEU A 96 -3.84 8.56 -6.52
CA LEU A 96 -5.23 8.19 -6.26
C LEU A 96 -6.09 8.23 -7.53
N GLY A 97 -6.00 9.32 -8.30
CA GLY A 97 -6.72 9.48 -9.56
C GLY A 97 -6.38 8.40 -10.58
N ILE A 98 -5.10 8.03 -10.71
CA ILE A 98 -4.67 6.95 -11.60
C ILE A 98 -5.27 5.61 -11.14
N ILE A 99 -5.14 5.25 -9.86
CA ILE A 99 -5.68 3.98 -9.34
C ILE A 99 -7.20 3.91 -9.55
N LEU A 100 -7.92 4.99 -9.25
CA LEU A 100 -9.37 5.08 -9.46
C LEU A 100 -9.75 4.95 -10.94
N SER A 101 -8.95 5.50 -11.87
CA SER A 101 -9.19 5.34 -13.31
C SER A 101 -8.94 3.91 -13.84
N LYS A 102 -8.25 3.07 -13.06
CA LYS A 102 -7.89 1.69 -13.40
C LYS A 102 -8.67 0.65 -12.58
N GLY A 103 -9.61 1.09 -11.75
CA GLY A 103 -10.44 0.23 -10.91
C GLY A 103 -11.91 0.63 -10.94
N ASP A 104 -12.74 -0.11 -10.22
CA ASP A 104 -14.18 0.16 -10.11
C ASP A 104 -14.49 0.72 -8.72
N GLY A 105 -14.67 2.04 -8.62
CA GLY A 105 -15.30 2.69 -7.47
C GLY A 105 -14.37 3.25 -6.38
N GLN A 106 -15.00 3.72 -5.30
CA GLN A 106 -14.35 4.43 -4.19
C GLN A 106 -13.31 3.58 -3.46
N LEU A 107 -12.12 4.15 -3.26
CA LEU A 107 -11.09 3.61 -2.39
C LEU A 107 -11.14 4.31 -1.04
N GLN A 108 -11.25 3.53 0.03
CA GLN A 108 -10.94 4.07 1.36
C GLN A 108 -9.45 4.34 1.41
N SER A 109 -9.10 5.62 1.47
CA SER A 109 -7.71 6.04 1.33
C SER A 109 -7.37 7.26 2.14
N VAL A 110 -6.08 7.41 2.41
CA VAL A 110 -5.45 8.65 2.88
C VAL A 110 -4.35 9.04 1.91
N ILE A 111 -4.23 10.34 1.64
CA ILE A 111 -3.15 10.89 0.84
C ILE A 111 -2.10 11.47 1.79
N LEU A 112 -0.87 11.00 1.66
CA LEU A 112 0.27 11.55 2.40
C LEU A 112 1.00 12.53 1.51
N GLY A 113 1.06 13.80 1.93
CA GLY A 113 1.88 14.80 1.26
C GLY A 113 3.37 14.44 1.23
N GLY A 114 4.14 15.17 0.41
CA GLY A 114 5.59 14.96 0.27
C GLY A 114 6.10 14.90 -1.17
N GLY A 115 5.22 15.11 -2.16
CA GLY A 115 5.59 15.15 -3.58
C GLY A 115 5.42 13.80 -4.29
N LYS A 116 5.57 13.82 -5.62
CA LYS A 116 5.47 12.62 -6.46
C LYS A 116 6.63 11.68 -6.14
N VAL A 117 6.30 10.41 -5.86
CA VAL A 117 7.28 9.33 -5.69
C VAL A 117 7.46 8.59 -7.02
N ASP A 118 8.69 8.41 -7.51
CA ASP A 118 8.92 7.47 -8.62
C ASP A 118 8.77 6.04 -8.08
N ARG A 119 7.76 5.31 -8.58
CA ARG A 119 7.47 3.94 -8.16
C ARG A 119 8.65 2.98 -8.36
N ARG A 120 9.59 3.29 -9.26
CA ARG A 120 10.77 2.47 -9.56
C ARG A 120 11.95 2.80 -8.64
N ASP A 121 11.93 3.96 -8.00
CA ASP A 121 12.96 4.37 -7.06
C ASP A 121 12.65 3.76 -5.68
N ASN A 122 13.53 2.86 -5.23
CA ASN A 122 13.35 2.20 -3.95
C ASN A 122 13.48 3.14 -2.76
N ASP A 123 14.39 4.10 -2.82
CA ASP A 123 14.67 4.97 -1.68
C ASP A 123 13.56 6.00 -1.50
N GLN A 124 13.03 6.53 -2.61
CA GLN A 124 11.83 7.38 -2.55
C GLN A 124 10.61 6.61 -2.05
N PHE A 125 10.42 5.36 -2.49
CA PHE A 125 9.31 4.53 -2.03
C PHE A 125 9.41 4.21 -0.54
N VAL A 126 10.60 3.87 -0.06
CA VAL A 126 10.85 3.62 1.36
C VAL A 126 10.66 4.89 2.19
N ALA A 127 11.13 6.05 1.73
CA ALA A 127 10.90 7.33 2.40
C ALA A 127 9.40 7.70 2.47
N PHE A 128 8.62 7.29 1.47
CA PHE A 128 7.15 7.39 1.51
C PHE A 128 6.55 6.47 2.59
N LEU A 129 7.02 5.23 2.71
CA LEU A 129 6.59 4.32 3.78
C LEU A 129 6.95 4.85 5.16
N ASP A 130 8.11 5.50 5.33
CA ASP A 130 8.48 6.14 6.61
C ASP A 130 7.50 7.24 7.02
N ARG A 131 7.04 8.06 6.05
CA ARG A 131 6.00 9.07 6.30
C ARG A 131 4.68 8.43 6.68
N ALA A 132 4.31 7.34 6.01
CA ALA A 132 3.10 6.59 6.31
C ALA A 132 3.13 5.99 7.72
N GLU A 133 4.26 5.40 8.10
CA GLU A 133 4.48 4.87 9.44
C GLU A 133 4.43 5.98 10.49
N THR A 134 5.05 7.13 10.24
CA THR A 134 5.00 8.29 11.15
C THR A 134 3.56 8.75 11.39
N GLN A 135 2.76 8.85 10.32
CA GLN A 135 1.34 9.19 10.43
C GLN A 135 0.54 8.10 11.15
N ALA A 136 0.82 6.82 10.90
CA ALA A 136 0.13 5.73 11.59
C ALA A 136 0.44 5.73 13.10
N ARG A 137 1.70 6.00 13.49
CA ARG A 137 2.11 6.10 14.89
C ARG A 137 1.46 7.26 15.63
N SER A 138 1.33 8.42 14.98
CA SER A 138 0.71 9.59 15.61
C SER A 138 -0.77 9.35 15.95
N LEU A 139 -1.47 8.53 15.16
CA LEU A 139 -2.87 8.17 15.40
C LEU A 139 -3.05 7.11 16.49
N VAL A 140 -2.09 6.20 16.65
CA VAL A 140 -2.15 5.14 17.68
C VAL A 140 -1.66 5.60 19.05
N GLY A 141 -0.95 6.73 19.12
CA GLY A 141 -0.57 7.35 20.40
C GLY A 141 0.58 6.63 21.11
N ILE A 142 1.76 6.56 20.48
CA ILE A 142 2.98 6.68 21.28
C ILE A 142 3.23 8.17 21.48
N THR A 143 2.51 8.76 22.44
CA THR A 143 3.03 9.93 23.15
C THR A 143 4.17 9.37 23.99
N VAL A 144 5.41 9.67 23.61
CA VAL A 144 6.53 9.46 24.54
C VAL A 144 6.35 10.55 25.59
N GLU A 145 5.76 10.18 26.73
CA GLU A 145 5.97 10.93 27.98
C GLU A 145 7.43 10.81 28.42
#